data_AF-A0A962C7G7-F1
#
_entry.id   AF-A0A962C7G7-F1
#
_cell.length_a   1.000
_cell.length_b   1.000
_cell.length_c   1.000
_cell.angle_alpha   90.00
_cell.angle_beta   90.00
_cell.angle_gamma   90.00
#
_symmetry.space_group_name_H-M   'P 1'
#
loop_
_entity.id
_entity.type
_entity.pdbx_description
1 polymer ?
#
loop_
_entity_poly.entity_id
_entity_poly.type
_entity_poly.pdbx_seq_one_letter_code
_entity_poly.pdbx_strand_id
1 'polypeptide(L)' 'NCLADWYREAGEQRGLDISKDEARERIYGEPFADWKARHQREATAEQLEAFAAAQRAHPPKG' A
#
# COMPACT_ATOMS: atom_id res chain seq x y z
N ASN A 1 -0.86 0.35 -3.28
CA ASN A 1 -0.22 -0.68 -2.43
C ASN A 1 -0.60 -2.10 -2.82
N CYS A 2 -1.88 -2.48 -2.91
CA CYS A 2 -2.26 -3.87 -3.24
C CYS A 2 -1.61 -4.43 -4.52
N LEU A 3 -1.44 -3.59 -5.55
CA LEU A 3 -0.72 -3.99 -6.77
C LEU A 3 0.76 -4.30 -6.51
N ALA A 4 1.43 -3.58 -5.63
CA ALA A 4 2.81 -3.86 -5.22
C ALA A 4 2.88 -5.15 -4.38
N ASP A 5 1.87 -5.41 -3.53
CA ASP A 5 1.78 -6.66 -2.78
C ASP A 5 1.59 -7.86 -3.74
N TRP A 6 0.70 -7.77 -4.73
CA TRP A 6 0.53 -8.81 -5.76
C TRP A 6 1.77 -8.96 -6.66
N TYR A 7 2.46 -7.86 -6.97
CA TYR A 7 3.71 -7.91 -7.73
C TYR A 7 4.77 -8.71 -6.98
N ARG A 8 4.89 -8.48 -5.67
CA ARG A 8 5.79 -9.24 -4.81
C ARG A 8 5.39 -10.72 -4.78
N GLU A 9 4.13 -11.02 -4.48
CA GLU A 9 3.62 -12.40 -4.43
C GLU A 9 3.89 -13.16 -5.74
N ALA A 10 3.71 -12.50 -6.90
CA ALA A 10 4.04 -13.08 -8.20
C ALA A 10 5.54 -13.29 -8.40
N GLY A 11 6.39 -12.43 -7.83
CA GLY A 11 7.84 -12.62 -7.79
C GLY A 11 8.23 -13.82 -6.94
N GLU A 12 7.67 -13.94 -5.75
CA GLU A 12 7.88 -15.05 -4.82
C GLU A 12 7.50 -16.40 -5.48
N GLN A 13 6.37 -16.47 -6.18
CA GLN A 13 5.94 -17.65 -6.95
C GLN A 13 6.93 -18.05 -8.06
N ARG A 14 7.77 -17.12 -8.51
CA ARG A 14 8.80 -17.34 -9.53
C ARG A 14 10.20 -17.50 -8.92
N GLY A 15 10.30 -17.62 -7.59
CA GLY A 15 11.56 -17.76 -6.87
C GLY A 15 12.38 -16.47 -6.80
N LEU A 16 11.76 -15.31 -7.01
CA LEU A 16 12.39 -14.00 -6.85
C LEU A 16 12.07 -13.46 -5.47
N ASP A 17 13.11 -13.11 -4.71
CA ASP A 17 12.93 -12.33 -3.48
C ASP A 17 12.80 -10.86 -3.88
N ILE A 18 11.63 -10.29 -3.65
CA ILE A 18 11.31 -8.89 -3.97
C ILE A 18 10.86 -8.24 -2.67
N SER A 19 11.58 -7.24 -2.20
CA SER A 19 11.12 -6.50 -1.03
C SER A 19 9.87 -5.67 -1.35
N LYS A 20 9.11 -5.31 -0.31
CA LYS A 20 7.91 -4.48 -0.46
C LYS A 20 8.23 -3.11 -1.08
N ASP A 21 9.38 -2.55 -0.74
CA ASP A 21 9.79 -1.23 -1.22
C ASP A 21 10.28 -1.29 -2.67
N GLU A 22 11.01 -2.34 -3.06
CA GLU A 22 11.33 -2.59 -4.47
C GLU A 22 10.08 -2.80 -5.33
N ALA A 23 9.10 -3.57 -4.82
CA ALA A 23 7.84 -3.76 -5.52
C ALA A 23 7.09 -2.43 -5.71
N ARG A 24 7.08 -1.57 -4.69
CA ARG A 24 6.49 -0.23 -4.80
C ARG A 24 7.25 0.65 -5.77
N GLU A 25 8.57 0.71 -5.69
CA GLU A 25 9.39 1.52 -6.59
C GLU A 25 9.14 1.13 -8.06
N ARG A 26 9.03 -0.16 -8.36
CA ARG A 26 8.67 -0.64 -9.71
C ARG A 26 7.28 -0.21 -10.16
N ILE A 27 6.32 -0.07 -9.25
CA ILE A 27 4.93 0.35 -9.56
C ILE A 27 4.80 1.87 -9.64
N TYR A 28 5.45 2.61 -8.75
CA TYR A 28 5.35 4.07 -8.67
C TYR A 28 6.37 4.80 -9.56
N GLY A 29 7.42 4.12 -10.01
CA GLY A 29 8.47 4.67 -10.87
C GLY A 29 9.50 5.54 -10.14
N GLU A 30 9.36 5.68 -8.83
CA GLU A 30 10.27 6.39 -7.92
C GLU A 30 10.13 5.78 -6.50
N PRO A 31 11.05 6.07 -5.56
CA PRO A 31 10.92 5.60 -4.18
C PRO A 31 9.57 6.02 -3.58
N PHE A 32 8.89 5.09 -2.93
CA PHE A 32 7.53 5.33 -2.42
C PHE A 32 7.45 6.52 -1.45
N ALA A 33 8.52 6.77 -0.68
CA ALA A 33 8.61 7.92 0.20
C ALA A 33 8.55 9.26 -0.56
N ASP A 34 9.26 9.34 -1.70
CA ASP A 34 9.31 10.54 -2.54
C ASP A 34 7.98 10.77 -3.24
N TRP A 35 7.40 9.71 -3.81
CA TRP A 35 6.07 9.77 -4.41
C TRP A 35 5.02 10.25 -3.39
N LYS A 36 5.06 9.69 -2.17
CA LYS A 36 4.17 10.07 -1.07
C LYS A 36 4.32 11.54 -0.70
N ALA A 37 5.55 12.04 -0.57
CA ALA A 37 5.80 13.44 -0.24
C ALA A 37 5.26 14.40 -1.33
N ARG A 38 5.33 14.01 -2.60
CA ARG A 38 4.92 14.84 -3.73
C ARG A 38 3.42 14.80 -4.02
N HIS A 39 2.78 13.65 -3.81
CA HIS A 39 1.44 13.38 -4.34
C HIS A 39 0.39 13.03 -3.28
N GLN A 40 0.80 12.51 -2.12
CA GLN A 40 -0.17 12.08 -1.11
C GLN A 40 -0.61 13.28 -0.26
N ARG A 41 -1.88 13.64 -0.37
CA ARG A 41 -2.52 14.64 0.50
C ARG A 41 -2.95 13.97 1.80
N GLU A 42 -2.97 14.75 2.87
CA GLU A 42 -3.52 14.30 4.14
C GLU A 42 -5.01 13.96 3.97
N ALA A 43 -5.44 12.87 4.60
CA ALA A 43 -6.85 12.54 4.65
C ALA A 43 -7.58 13.59 5.51
N THR A 44 -8.73 14.03 5.04
CA THR A 44 -9.62 14.90 5.82
C THR A 44 -10.12 14.18 7.07
N ALA A 45 -10.54 14.93 8.09
CA ALA A 45 -11.12 14.37 9.30
C ALA A 45 -12.32 13.44 9.00
N GLU A 46 -13.15 13.80 8.04
CA GLU A 46 -14.29 12.98 7.60
C GLU A 46 -13.83 11.65 6.98
N GLN A 47 -12.79 11.66 6.15
CA GLN A 47 -12.22 10.45 5.57
C GLN A 47 -11.60 9.54 6.63
N LEU A 48 -10.96 10.11 7.65
CA LEU A 48 -10.40 9.36 8.79
C LEU A 48 -11.51 8.71 9.62
N GLU A 49 -12.58 9.45 9.93
CA GLU A 49 -13.73 8.92 10.68
C GLU A 49 -14.47 7.83 9.91
N ALA A 50 -14.70 8.03 8.60
CA ALA A 50 -15.32 7.01 7.76
C ALA A 50 -14.48 5.73 7.70
N PHE A 51 -13.15 5.85 7.61
CA PHE A 51 -12.24 4.71 7.66
C PHE A 51 -12.27 4.00 9.02
N ALA A 52 -12.27 4.75 10.13
CA ALA A 52 -12.38 4.17 11.47
C ALA A 52 -13.75 3.48 11.69
N ALA A 53 -14.84 4.05 11.20
CA ALA A 53 -16.16 3.44 11.23
C ALA A 53 -16.22 2.13 10.44
N ALA A 54 -15.62 2.11 9.24
CA ALA A 54 -15.51 0.90 8.42
C ALA A 54 -14.73 -0.21 9.14
N GLN A 55 -13.62 0.11 9.82
CA GLN A 55 -12.87 -0.87 10.61
C GLN A 55 -13.68 -1.42 11.79
N ARG A 56 -14.50 -0.60 12.46
CA ARG A 56 -15.38 -1.06 13.54
C ARG A 56 -16.48 -2.01 13.03
N ALA A 57 -17.03 -1.72 11.84
CA ALA A 57 -18.04 -2.56 11.21
C ALA A 57 -17.48 -3.88 10.65
N HIS A 58 -16.21 -3.85 10.21
CA HIS A 58 -15.51 -4.98 9.61
C HIS A 58 -14.15 -5.19 10.28
N PRO A 59 -14.13 -5.69 11.54
CA PRO A 59 -12.87 -5.94 12.22
C PRO A 59 -12.04 -6.97 11.44
N PRO A 60 -10.71 -6.79 11.35
CA PRO A 60 -9.84 -7.77 10.71
C PRO A 60 -10.01 -9.11 11.42
N LYS A 61 -10.20 -10.18 10.65
CA LYS A 61 -10.17 -11.53 11.20
C LYS A 61 -8.75 -11.81 11.64
N GLY A 62 -8.57 -11.98 12.96
CA GLY A 62 -7.31 -12.38 13.57
C GLY A 62 -6.85 -13.75 13.11
#